data_AF-A0A957Z9W4-F1
#
_entry.id   AF-A0A957Z9W4-F1
#
_cell.length_a   1.000
_cell.length_b   1.000
_cell.length_c   1.000
_cell.angle_alpha   90.00
_cell.angle_beta   90.00
_cell.angle_gamma   90.00
#
_symmetry.space_group_name_H-M   'P 1'
#
loop_
_entity.id
_entity.type
_entity.pdbx_description
1 polymer ?
#
loop_
_entity_poly.entity_id
_entity_poly.type
_entity_poly.pdbx_seq_one_letter_code
_entity_poly.pdbx_strand_id
1 'polypeptide(L)'
;EFLGSDSFVAALKNLRTGMVMALEPINALPVAEGDSRPYLSRVLVLPVRVEALQLPPMQTTIAYRIESYHLYLGDQPAQIIDELGTRHFDLAHPALDLLDGKAGAPTVADQPGRTFTAKLDLLGYGTARPSGVLILHHHNAPEAQVDVVALDYRWPATLYLPQLVR
;
A
#
# COMPACT_ATOMS: atom_id res chain seq x y z
N GLU A 1 -24.89 11.47 -2.15
CA GLU A 1 -24.81 12.93 -1.94
C GLU A 1 -23.76 13.22 -0.87
N PHE A 2 -22.75 14.03 -1.21
CA PHE A 2 -21.63 14.42 -0.33
C PHE A 2 -21.91 15.74 0.43
N LEU A 3 -23.12 15.91 0.96
CA LEU A 3 -23.55 17.19 1.53
C LEU A 3 -23.30 17.19 3.05
N GLY A 4 -22.07 17.53 3.47
CA GLY A 4 -21.78 17.82 4.88
C GLY A 4 -20.32 17.84 5.32
N SER A 5 -19.36 17.41 4.50
CA SER A 5 -17.93 17.38 4.88
C SER A 5 -17.03 17.74 3.70
N ASP A 6 -15.89 18.37 3.99
CA ASP A 6 -14.83 18.59 3.00
C ASP A 6 -14.37 17.26 2.39
N SER A 7 -14.11 17.25 1.09
CA SER A 7 -13.51 16.10 0.40
C SER A 7 -12.01 16.27 0.32
N PHE A 8 -11.26 15.28 0.80
CA PHE A 8 -9.81 15.23 0.74
C PHE A 8 -9.37 14.28 -0.36
N VAL A 9 -8.33 14.64 -1.09
CA VAL A 9 -7.77 13.83 -2.18
C VAL A 9 -6.28 13.62 -1.98
N ALA A 10 -5.77 12.45 -2.36
CA ALA A 10 -4.34 12.27 -2.55
C ALA A 10 -3.92 12.94 -3.86
N ALA A 11 -2.73 13.53 -3.89
CA ALA A 11 -2.17 14.13 -5.10
C ALA A 11 -0.77 13.57 -5.34
N LEU A 12 -0.50 13.20 -6.59
CA LEU A 12 0.82 12.80 -7.05
C LEU A 12 1.45 13.97 -7.81
N LYS A 13 2.63 14.42 -7.38
CA LYS A 13 3.41 15.44 -8.08
C LYS A 13 4.61 14.81 -8.76
N ASN A 14 4.71 14.97 -10.07
CA ASN A 14 5.92 14.65 -10.80
C ASN A 14 6.98 15.73 -10.51
N LEU A 15 8.03 15.38 -9.76
CA LEU A 15 9.05 16.33 -9.35
C LEU A 15 9.94 16.81 -10.50
N ARG A 16 9.97 16.10 -11.64
CA ARG A 16 10.72 16.51 -12.84
C ARG A 16 9.97 17.54 -13.66
N THR A 17 8.67 17.34 -13.86
CA THR A 17 7.84 18.20 -14.73
C THR A 17 7.02 19.23 -13.95
N GLY A 18 6.89 19.07 -12.63
CA GLY A 18 6.03 19.88 -11.78
C GLY A 18 4.53 19.55 -11.91
N MET A 19 4.15 18.63 -12.81
CA MET A 19 2.74 18.26 -13.01
C MET A 19 2.15 17.61 -11.76
N VAL A 20 0.94 18.02 -11.40
CA VAL A 20 0.17 17.47 -10.30
C VAL A 20 -1.03 16.70 -10.85
N MET A 21 -1.22 15.47 -10.38
CA MET A 21 -2.37 14.62 -10.69
C MET A 21 -3.14 14.36 -9.40
N ALA A 22 -4.41 14.74 -9.37
CA ALA A 22 -5.31 14.31 -8.31
C ALA A 22 -5.63 12.82 -8.48
N LEU A 23 -5.60 12.07 -7.38
CA LEU A 23 -5.97 10.67 -7.34
C LEU A 23 -7.39 10.54 -6.78
N GLU A 24 -7.72 9.41 -6.17
CA GLU A 24 -9.04 9.17 -5.58
C GLU A 24 -9.22 9.91 -4.25
N PRO A 25 -10.48 10.23 -3.86
CA PRO A 25 -10.74 10.80 -2.55
C PRO A 25 -10.33 9.82 -1.43
N ILE A 26 -9.61 10.33 -0.44
CA ILE A 26 -9.13 9.55 0.71
C ILE A 26 -10.16 9.45 1.84
N ASN A 27 -11.30 10.14 1.68
CA ASN A 27 -12.43 10.12 2.60
C ASN A 27 -13.78 9.90 1.89
N ALA A 28 -13.79 9.12 0.82
CA ALA A 28 -14.99 8.88 0.01
C ALA A 28 -16.09 8.03 0.69
N LEU A 29 -15.86 7.52 1.91
CA LEU A 29 -16.87 6.74 2.64
C LEU A 29 -17.97 7.65 3.23
N PRO A 30 -19.26 7.27 3.10
CA PRO A 30 -20.34 7.94 3.81
C PRO A 30 -20.07 7.94 5.32
N VAL A 31 -20.40 9.04 6.00
CA VAL A 31 -20.20 9.19 7.45
C VAL A 31 -20.96 8.11 8.26
N ALA A 32 -22.03 7.56 7.70
CA ALA A 32 -22.78 6.46 8.31
C ALA A 32 -22.07 5.09 8.23
N GLU A 33 -21.09 4.94 7.33
CA GLU A 33 -20.38 3.69 7.08
C GLU A 33 -19.01 3.64 7.77
N GLY A 34 -18.43 4.79 8.14
CA GLY A 34 -17.16 4.85 8.86
C GLY A 34 -16.67 6.26 9.12
N ASP A 35 -15.61 6.36 9.94
CA ASP A 35 -14.92 7.63 10.17
C ASP A 35 -14.14 8.07 8.92
N SER A 36 -14.60 9.15 8.29
CA SER A 36 -14.02 9.72 7.07
C SER A 36 -13.18 10.97 7.35
N ARG A 37 -12.72 11.20 8.59
CA ARG A 37 -11.96 12.41 8.97
C ARG A 37 -10.45 12.13 8.95
N PRO A 38 -9.73 12.40 7.85
CA PRO A 38 -8.32 12.00 7.72
C PRO A 38 -7.40 12.67 8.75
N TYR A 39 -7.74 13.88 9.22
CA TYR A 39 -6.94 14.63 10.19
C TYR A 39 -7.24 14.29 11.66
N LEU A 40 -8.23 13.44 11.92
CA LEU A 40 -8.52 12.92 13.27
C LEU A 40 -8.12 11.43 13.41
N SER A 41 -7.37 10.90 12.44
CA SER A 41 -6.79 9.56 12.47
C SER A 41 -5.27 9.63 12.64
N ARG A 42 -4.67 8.62 13.27
CA ARG A 42 -3.20 8.48 13.34
C ARG A 42 -2.63 7.72 12.14
N VAL A 43 -3.50 7.18 11.28
CA VAL A 43 -3.14 6.47 10.05
C VAL A 43 -3.82 7.12 8.84
N LEU A 44 -3.05 7.27 7.76
CA LEU A 44 -3.52 7.80 6.49
C LEU A 44 -2.97 6.92 5.36
N VAL A 45 -3.83 6.52 4.43
CA VAL A 45 -3.44 5.79 3.23
C VAL A 45 -3.55 6.74 2.05
N LEU A 46 -2.42 6.92 1.36
CA LEU A 46 -2.33 7.70 0.14
C LEU A 46 -2.15 6.72 -1.02
N PRO A 47 -3.24 6.29 -1.68
CA PRO A 47 -3.14 5.35 -2.78
C PRO A 47 -2.39 6.01 -3.93
N VAL A 48 -1.55 5.24 -4.63
CA VAL A 48 -0.90 5.68 -5.88
C VAL A 48 -1.26 4.68 -6.97
N ARG A 49 -1.88 5.17 -8.04
CA ARG A 49 -2.15 4.34 -9.21
C ARG A 49 -0.86 4.07 -9.97
N VAL A 50 -0.63 2.82 -10.37
CA VAL A 50 0.58 2.43 -11.11
C VAL A 50 0.71 3.21 -12.42
N GLU A 51 -0.40 3.45 -13.12
CA GLU A 51 -0.43 4.26 -14.35
C GLU A 51 0.05 5.71 -14.13
N ALA A 52 -0.20 6.27 -12.94
CA ALA A 52 0.20 7.63 -12.60
C ALA A 52 1.72 7.76 -12.39
N LEU A 53 2.44 6.64 -12.19
CA LEU A 53 3.90 6.62 -12.11
C LEU A 53 4.56 6.81 -13.48
N GLN A 54 3.81 6.70 -14.59
CA GLN A 54 4.29 6.91 -15.96
C GLN A 54 5.56 6.08 -16.26
N LEU A 55 5.57 4.82 -15.83
CA LEU A 55 6.72 3.94 -16.03
C LEU A 55 6.93 3.68 -17.53
N PRO A 56 8.19 3.65 -18.00
CA PRO A 56 8.51 3.18 -19.34
C PRO A 56 7.95 1.78 -19.62
N PRO A 57 7.66 1.45 -20.89
CA PRO A 57 7.27 0.09 -21.26
C PRO A 57 8.29 -0.93 -20.72
N MET A 58 7.78 -2.07 -20.23
CA MET A 58 8.57 -3.15 -19.63
C MET A 58 9.27 -2.83 -18.30
N GLN A 59 9.20 -1.59 -17.79
CA GLN A 59 9.72 -1.28 -16.46
C GLN A 59 8.69 -1.67 -15.39
N THR A 60 9.01 -2.69 -14.60
CA THR A 60 8.14 -3.19 -13.52
C THR A 60 8.67 -2.84 -12.13
N THR A 61 9.96 -2.55 -12.01
CA THR A 61 10.59 -2.21 -10.73
C THR A 61 10.65 -0.71 -10.51
N ILE A 62 10.28 -0.29 -9.31
CA ILE A 62 10.41 1.08 -8.82
C ILE A 62 11.34 1.13 -7.61
N ALA A 63 12.05 2.25 -7.47
CA ALA A 63 12.73 2.61 -6.24
C ALA A 63 11.92 3.71 -5.53
N TYR A 64 11.71 3.58 -4.22
CA TYR A 64 10.98 4.55 -3.43
C TYR A 64 11.67 4.78 -2.08
N ARG A 65 11.41 5.96 -1.51
CA ARG A 65 11.75 6.32 -0.13
C ARG A 65 10.56 7.04 0.47
N ILE A 66 10.45 7.01 1.79
CA ILE A 66 9.40 7.73 2.52
C ILE A 66 10.11 8.73 3.40
N GLU A 67 9.77 9.99 3.26
CA GLU A 67 10.32 11.08 4.07
C GLU A 67 9.16 11.81 4.74
N SER A 68 9.29 12.07 6.03
CA SER A 68 8.41 12.99 6.75
C SER A 68 9.20 14.25 7.09
N TYR A 69 8.60 15.42 6.94
CA TYR A 69 9.23 16.71 7.23
C TYR A 69 8.19 17.74 7.65
N HIS A 70 8.64 18.79 8.34
CA HIS A 70 7.77 19.88 8.75
C HIS A 70 7.86 21.05 7.77
N LEU A 71 6.74 21.42 7.14
CA LEU A 71 6.70 22.43 6.07
C LEU A 71 6.99 23.87 6.53
N TYR A 72 6.88 24.17 7.83
CA TYR A 72 7.03 25.54 8.37
C TYR A 72 8.45 26.13 8.18
N LEU A 73 9.39 25.37 7.63
CA LEU A 73 10.81 25.75 7.49
C LEU A 73 11.27 25.84 6.03
N GLY A 74 10.34 25.80 5.07
CA GLY A 74 10.57 26.11 3.64
C GLY A 74 9.98 25.09 2.66
N ASP A 75 9.97 25.46 1.37
CA ASP A 75 9.48 24.64 0.24
C ASP A 75 10.43 23.50 -0.17
N GLN A 76 11.52 23.33 0.57
CA GLN A 76 12.45 22.21 0.43
C GLN A 76 12.42 21.39 1.71
N PRO A 77 12.61 20.05 1.65
CA PRO A 77 12.73 19.20 2.82
C PRO A 77 14.06 19.49 3.55
N ALA A 78 14.21 20.70 4.09
CA ALA A 78 15.40 21.10 4.84
C ALA A 78 15.42 20.44 6.23
N GLN A 79 14.28 19.87 6.66
CA GLN A 79 14.13 19.21 7.95
C GLN A 79 13.32 17.93 7.83
N ILE A 80 13.97 16.89 7.33
CA ILE A 80 13.46 15.52 7.41
C ILE A 80 13.40 15.14 8.90
N ILE A 81 12.20 14.82 9.38
CA ILE A 81 11.92 14.32 10.74
C ILE A 81 12.25 12.83 10.81
N ASP A 82 11.86 12.08 9.78
CA ASP A 82 12.07 10.64 9.68
C ASP A 82 12.16 10.22 8.21
N GLU A 83 12.95 9.18 7.93
CA GLU A 83 13.16 8.64 6.59
C GLU A 83 13.20 7.10 6.61
N LEU A 84 12.41 6.49 5.73
CA LEU A 84 12.66 5.15 5.24
C LEU A 84 13.60 5.24 4.03
N GLY A 85 14.85 4.82 4.22
CA GLY A 85 15.84 4.79 3.14
C GLY A 85 15.37 3.95 1.93
N THR A 86 16.05 4.11 0.80
CA THR A 86 15.59 3.54 -0.49
C THR A 86 15.22 2.06 -0.42
N ARG A 87 14.05 1.74 -0.95
CA ARG A 87 13.51 0.40 -1.15
C ARG A 87 13.17 0.18 -2.61
N HIS A 88 13.17 -1.09 -3.02
CA HIS A 88 12.80 -1.50 -4.36
C HIS A 88 11.53 -2.35 -4.29
N PHE A 89 10.66 -2.20 -5.29
CA PHE A 89 9.42 -2.95 -5.40
C PHE A 89 9.19 -3.34 -6.86
N ASP A 90 9.00 -4.63 -7.12
CA ASP A 90 8.59 -5.13 -8.44
C ASP A 90 7.05 -5.20 -8.49
N LEU A 91 6.47 -4.29 -9.26
CA LEU A 91 5.03 -4.16 -9.45
C LEU A 91 4.43 -5.33 -10.23
N ALA A 92 5.23 -6.05 -11.02
CA ALA A 92 4.74 -7.18 -11.81
C ALA A 92 4.78 -8.51 -11.06
N HIS A 93 5.67 -8.64 -10.07
CA HIS A 93 5.80 -9.84 -9.23
C HIS A 93 5.78 -9.47 -7.75
N PRO A 94 4.67 -8.92 -7.23
CA PRO A 94 4.53 -8.69 -5.79
C PRO A 94 4.59 -10.04 -5.07
N ALA A 95 5.42 -10.13 -4.03
CA ALA A 95 5.61 -11.38 -3.29
C ALA A 95 4.31 -11.90 -2.64
N LEU A 96 3.42 -10.99 -2.24
CA LEU A 96 2.10 -11.30 -1.70
C LEU A 96 1.03 -10.56 -2.49
N ASP A 97 -0.02 -11.29 -2.87
CA ASP A 97 -1.26 -10.75 -3.38
C ASP A 97 -2.39 -11.03 -2.38
N LEU A 98 -2.92 -9.97 -1.79
CA LEU A 98 -4.01 -10.00 -0.80
C LEU A 98 -5.37 -9.68 -1.41
N LEU A 99 -5.40 -9.31 -2.70
CA LEU A 99 -6.59 -8.79 -3.39
C LEU A 99 -7.07 -9.73 -4.50
N ASP A 100 -6.51 -10.94 -4.59
CA ASP A 100 -6.90 -11.96 -5.58
C ASP A 100 -6.74 -11.44 -7.02
N GLY A 101 -5.67 -10.67 -7.26
CA GLY A 101 -5.35 -10.08 -8.56
C GLY A 101 -6.27 -8.93 -8.98
N LYS A 102 -7.18 -8.47 -8.11
CA LYS A 102 -8.04 -7.32 -8.40
C LYS A 102 -7.25 -6.03 -8.26
N ALA A 103 -7.03 -5.36 -9.40
CA ALA A 103 -6.56 -3.99 -9.43
C ALA A 103 -7.66 -3.06 -8.87
N GLY A 104 -7.35 -2.29 -7.83
CA GLY A 104 -8.30 -1.39 -7.17
C GLY A 104 -7.86 -1.02 -5.75
N ALA A 105 -8.57 -0.07 -5.13
CA ALA A 105 -8.24 0.44 -3.81
C ALA A 105 -8.05 -0.71 -2.79
N PRO A 106 -6.92 -0.78 -2.06
CA PRO A 106 -6.61 -1.87 -1.13
C PRO A 106 -7.46 -1.83 0.16
N THR A 107 -8.56 -1.09 0.15
CA THR A 107 -9.48 -0.96 1.28
C THR A 107 -10.48 -2.09 1.23
N VAL A 108 -10.51 -2.87 2.30
CA VAL A 108 -11.44 -3.97 2.49
C VAL A 108 -12.26 -3.71 3.74
N ALA A 109 -13.54 -4.05 3.71
CA ALA A 109 -14.37 -4.03 4.90
C ALA A 109 -13.89 -5.14 5.85
N ASP A 110 -13.25 -4.75 6.94
CA ASP A 110 -12.81 -5.65 7.99
C ASP A 110 -13.99 -5.96 8.92
N GLN A 111 -14.42 -7.22 8.96
CA GLN A 111 -15.58 -7.68 9.71
C GLN A 111 -15.22 -8.90 10.55
N PRO A 112 -15.82 -9.08 11.74
CA PRO A 112 -15.57 -10.26 12.56
C PRO A 112 -15.77 -11.56 11.78
N GLY A 113 -14.76 -12.43 11.80
CA GLY A 113 -14.77 -13.73 11.12
C GLY A 113 -14.46 -13.68 9.61
N ARG A 114 -14.21 -12.50 9.04
CA ARG A 114 -13.75 -12.37 7.66
C ARG A 114 -12.32 -12.89 7.54
N THR A 115 -12.06 -13.68 6.51
CA THR A 115 -10.73 -14.17 6.16
C THR A 115 -10.22 -13.49 4.90
N PHE A 116 -8.92 -13.24 4.86
CA PHE A 116 -8.22 -12.74 3.69
C PHE A 116 -7.29 -13.83 3.17
N THR A 117 -7.46 -14.21 1.92
CA THR A 117 -6.59 -15.18 1.28
C THR A 117 -5.37 -14.46 0.72
N ALA A 118 -4.20 -14.73 1.29
CA ALA A 118 -2.93 -14.30 0.72
C ALA A 118 -2.43 -15.32 -0.29
N LYS A 119 -2.20 -14.88 -1.53
CA LYS A 119 -1.49 -15.66 -2.54
C LYS A 119 0.00 -15.29 -2.48
N LEU A 120 0.84 -16.31 -2.47
CA LEU A 120 2.29 -16.16 -2.47
C LEU A 120 2.81 -16.32 -3.90
N ASP A 121 3.47 -15.29 -4.43
CA ASP A 121 4.27 -15.41 -5.66
C ASP A 121 5.69 -15.85 -5.29
N LEU A 122 6.10 -17.03 -5.73
CA LEU A 122 7.42 -17.59 -5.37
C LEU A 122 8.59 -16.84 -6.02
N LEU A 123 8.39 -16.24 -7.20
CA LEU A 123 9.42 -15.43 -7.85
C LEU A 123 9.60 -14.12 -7.09
N GLY A 124 8.50 -13.43 -6.78
CA GLY A 124 8.48 -12.22 -5.96
C GLY A 124 9.01 -12.47 -4.54
N TYR A 125 8.66 -13.59 -3.93
CA TYR A 125 9.17 -13.96 -2.60
C TYR A 125 10.68 -14.20 -2.61
N GLY A 126 11.21 -14.88 -3.63
CA GLY A 126 12.63 -15.15 -3.77
C GLY A 126 13.47 -13.88 -3.89
N THR A 127 12.93 -12.83 -4.50
CA THR A 127 13.62 -11.54 -4.72
C THR A 127 13.41 -10.56 -3.55
N ALA A 128 12.17 -10.37 -3.09
CA ALA A 128 11.84 -9.35 -2.11
C ALA A 128 11.95 -9.81 -0.65
N ARG A 129 11.79 -11.12 -0.39
CA ARG A 129 11.78 -11.72 0.96
C ARG A 129 10.93 -10.92 1.97
N PRO A 130 9.63 -10.73 1.70
CA PRO A 130 8.76 -9.94 2.58
C PRO A 130 8.73 -10.53 3.99
N SER A 131 8.77 -9.68 5.01
CA SER A 131 8.72 -10.11 6.42
C SER A 131 7.29 -10.27 6.96
N GLY A 132 6.30 -9.72 6.27
CA GLY A 132 4.91 -9.75 6.71
C GLY A 132 4.01 -8.79 5.95
N VAL A 133 2.77 -8.68 6.42
CA VAL A 133 1.73 -7.78 5.93
C VAL A 133 1.45 -6.72 7.01
N LEU A 134 1.47 -5.45 6.61
CA LEU A 134 1.00 -4.35 7.44
C LEU A 134 -0.49 -4.13 7.17
N ILE A 135 -1.32 -4.22 8.21
CA ILE A 135 -2.76 -3.97 8.14
C ILE A 135 -3.05 -2.66 8.89
N LEU A 136 -3.78 -1.78 8.23
CA LEU A 136 -4.19 -0.48 8.79
C LEU A 136 -5.71 -0.47 8.96
N HIS A 137 -6.16 -0.50 10.21
CA HIS A 137 -7.58 -0.47 10.56
C HIS A 137 -8.03 0.99 10.73
N HIS A 138 -8.44 1.61 9.63
CA HIS A 138 -8.81 3.03 9.57
C HIS A 138 -9.87 3.48 10.59
N HIS A 139 -10.77 2.58 11.01
CA HIS A 139 -11.90 2.91 11.88
C HIS A 139 -11.77 2.36 13.31
N ASN A 140 -10.63 1.74 13.64
CA ASN A 140 -10.37 1.27 15.00
C ASN A 140 -9.91 2.40 15.91
N ALA A 141 -10.00 2.18 17.23
CA ALA A 141 -9.42 3.06 18.22
C ALA A 141 -7.90 3.23 17.98
N PRO A 142 -7.30 4.38 18.33
CA PRO A 142 -5.89 4.71 18.05
C PRO A 142 -4.86 3.61 18.33
N GLU A 143 -5.04 2.87 19.42
CA GLU A 143 -4.19 1.77 19.89
C GLU A 143 -4.35 0.47 19.10
N ALA A 144 -5.39 0.35 18.27
CA ALA A 144 -5.75 -0.83 17.49
C ALA A 144 -5.81 -0.54 15.98
N GLN A 145 -5.21 0.57 15.51
CA GLN A 145 -5.19 0.95 14.10
C GLN A 145 -4.13 0.23 13.27
N VAL A 146 -3.14 -0.41 13.90
CA VAL A 146 -2.01 -1.03 13.20
C VAL A 146 -1.85 -2.47 13.67
N ASP A 147 -1.81 -3.40 12.72
CA ASP A 147 -1.47 -4.79 12.97
C ASP A 147 -0.40 -5.26 11.95
N VAL A 148 0.48 -6.15 12.39
CA VAL A 148 1.54 -6.71 11.57
C VAL A 148 1.45 -8.22 11.61
N VAL A 149 1.02 -8.80 10.48
CA VAL A 149 0.95 -10.24 10.31
C VAL A 149 2.28 -10.73 9.74
N ALA A 150 3.10 -11.37 10.57
CA ALA A 150 4.37 -11.93 10.13
C ALA A 150 4.17 -13.07 9.13
N LEU A 151 5.03 -13.14 8.11
CA LEU A 151 5.05 -14.22 7.14
C LEU A 151 6.19 -15.20 7.46
N ASP A 152 5.85 -16.42 7.88
CA ASP A 152 6.78 -17.55 8.01
C ASP A 152 6.50 -18.57 6.89
N TYR A 153 7.02 -18.30 5.69
CA TYR A 153 6.95 -19.28 4.60
C TYR A 153 8.10 -20.29 4.70
N ARG A 154 7.73 -21.56 4.87
CA ARG A 154 8.65 -22.69 4.85
C ARG A 154 8.41 -23.51 3.61
N TRP A 155 9.47 -23.72 2.83
CA TRP A 155 9.41 -24.65 1.70
C TRP A 155 8.92 -26.01 2.18
N PRO A 156 7.97 -26.65 1.47
CA PRO A 156 7.60 -28.02 1.77
C PRO A 156 8.86 -28.88 1.66
N ALA A 157 9.20 -29.63 2.73
CA ALA A 157 10.36 -30.51 2.73
C ALA A 157 10.26 -31.64 1.68
N THR A 158 9.08 -31.83 1.08
CA THR A 158 8.80 -32.88 0.11
C THR A 158 8.42 -32.26 -1.24
N LEU A 159 9.38 -32.23 -2.17
CA LEU A 159 9.13 -31.97 -3.59
C LEU A 159 8.70 -33.28 -4.25
N TYR A 160 7.41 -33.40 -4.57
CA TYR A 160 6.95 -34.47 -5.46
C TYR A 160 7.32 -34.11 -6.89
N LEU A 161 8.46 -34.63 -7.36
CA LEU A 161 8.82 -34.53 -8.77
C LEU A 161 7.86 -35.42 -9.59
N PRO A 162 7.37 -34.94 -10.75
CA PRO A 162 6.56 -35.79 -11.63
C PRO A 162 7.40 -37.00 -12.06
N GLN A 163 6.87 -38.20 -11.82
CA GLN A 163 7.47 -39.42 -12.36
C GLN A 163 7.25 -39.41 -13.88
N LEU A 164 8.31 -39.13 -14.63
CA LEU A 164 8.34 -39.43 -16.06
C LEU A 164 8.49 -40.94 -16.19
N VAL A 165 7.36 -41.65 -16.31
CA VAL A 165 7.36 -43.05 -16.72
C VAL A 165 7.73 -43.08 -18.21
N ARG A 166 8.79 -43.81 -18.55
CA ARG A 166 9.22 -44.07 -19.94
C ARG A 166 8.40 -45.19 -20.55
#